data_AF-A0A6B0GN84-F1
#
_entry.id   AF-A0A6B0GN84-F1
#
_cell.length_a   1.000
_cell.length_b   1.000
_cell.length_c   1.000
_cell.angle_alpha   90.00
_cell.angle_beta   90.00
_cell.angle_gamma   90.00
#
_symmetry.space_group_name_H-M   'P 1'
#
loop_
_entity.id
_entity.type
_entity.pdbx_description
1 polymer ?
#
loop_
_entity_poly.entity_id
_entity_poly.type
_entity_poly.pdbx_seq_one_letter_code
_entity_poly.pdbx_strand_id
1 'polypeptide(L)'
;MSQTVRRAGAFALVSLLALVAPVSPVVVDRLSLPTTVGAAAGVGSVPTTAVVTALPFALVALAAFAVPEDSPAFEWLARPADFEEGRLYGLAGFALAAAALGLVGASFELPTSVYVASVVLLAFGTLAEKGVFELSSDRFAAMTGFAFAAFGAATLAQLVVAVLSPVAFDPPQAVFLAATGGILGALLRSMLYDRDDPLVVITTALVLWLFATLTLELTATQVVVAILISLALGYVSYALETASITGMLTGTLLVFLSVVLGSYGWFAVLLSFFAIGGLSTKFRYDEKLDRGIAEENEGARGSGNVIANSAAALVALLGWAAHGLLGVPQGVFLFAFAGSVAAAMSDTLSSEIGGLYDNPRLITTFRTVPPGTDGGVTWQGGLAGLAGAGIVAAVAFVAFGLSSTGTGLVVLAGVCGMVVDSLLGATVEGSLLDNKGVNFVATTVAGVVGAGLAWALALVPL
;
A
#
# COMPACT_ATOMS: atom_id res chain seq x y z
N MET A 1 -11.43 23.66 20.00
CA MET A 1 -11.65 22.92 18.75
C MET A 1 -11.45 23.89 17.61
N SER A 2 -10.36 23.74 16.86
CA SER A 2 -10.05 24.59 15.71
C SER A 2 -11.11 24.48 14.60
N GLN A 3 -11.10 25.46 13.69
CA GLN A 3 -11.92 25.40 12.47
C GLN A 3 -11.62 24.13 11.65
N THR A 4 -10.36 23.68 11.64
CA THR A 4 -9.91 22.48 10.91
C THR A 4 -10.55 21.20 11.46
N VAL A 5 -10.55 21.01 12.78
CA VAL A 5 -11.20 19.83 13.41
C VAL A 5 -12.71 19.86 13.21
N ARG A 6 -13.32 21.04 13.29
CA ARG A 6 -14.76 21.22 13.02
C ARG A 6 -15.14 20.81 11.60
N ARG A 7 -14.35 21.24 10.60
CA ARG A 7 -14.54 20.86 9.18
C ARG A 7 -14.44 19.35 9.00
N ALA A 8 -13.40 18.72 9.57
CA ALA A 8 -13.25 17.27 9.51
C ALA A 8 -14.43 16.54 10.18
N GLY A 9 -14.98 17.10 11.27
CA GLY A 9 -16.19 16.58 11.92
C GLY A 9 -17.43 16.63 11.02
N ALA A 10 -17.58 17.67 10.20
CA ALA A 10 -18.68 17.75 9.23
C ALA A 10 -18.56 16.66 8.15
N PHE A 11 -17.36 16.39 7.64
CA PHE A 11 -17.12 15.29 6.69
C PHE A 11 -17.39 13.93 7.33
N ALA A 12 -17.02 13.74 8.60
CA ALA A 12 -17.34 12.53 9.37
C ALA A 12 -18.86 12.32 9.46
N LEU A 13 -19.65 13.37 9.74
CA LEU A 13 -21.11 13.29 9.74
C LEU A 13 -21.68 12.96 8.35
N VAL A 14 -21.17 13.57 7.28
CA VAL A 14 -21.59 13.26 5.90
C VAL A 14 -21.26 11.80 5.54
N SER A 15 -20.13 11.27 6.01
CA SER A 15 -19.73 9.88 5.74
C SER A 15 -20.74 8.85 6.29
N LEU A 16 -21.48 9.19 7.35
CA LEU A 16 -22.50 8.32 7.94
C LEU A 16 -23.70 8.09 7.02
N LEU A 17 -23.88 8.90 5.97
CA LEU A 17 -24.86 8.64 4.92
C LEU A 17 -24.62 7.29 4.21
N ALA A 18 -23.40 6.75 4.26
CA ALA A 18 -23.11 5.41 3.75
C ALA A 18 -23.92 4.31 4.44
N LEU A 19 -24.40 4.53 5.67
CA LEU A 19 -25.28 3.59 6.40
C LEU A 19 -26.67 3.43 5.78
N VAL A 20 -27.03 4.23 4.76
CA VAL A 20 -28.21 3.97 3.92
C VAL A 20 -28.03 2.68 3.10
N ALA A 21 -26.80 2.32 2.73
CA ALA A 21 -26.51 1.14 1.92
C ALA A 21 -27.09 -0.18 2.47
N PRO A 22 -26.81 -0.58 3.73
CA PRO A 22 -27.33 -1.84 4.28
C PRO A 22 -28.86 -1.90 4.38
N VAL A 23 -29.54 -0.75 4.51
CA VAL A 23 -31.00 -0.69 4.60
C VAL A 23 -31.70 -0.46 3.25
N SER A 24 -30.92 -0.17 2.19
CA SER A 24 -31.48 0.12 0.86
C SER A 24 -32.38 -0.98 0.29
N PRO A 25 -32.13 -2.30 0.51
CA PRO A 25 -33.06 -3.33 0.02
C PRO A 25 -34.44 -3.24 0.71
N VAL A 26 -34.46 -2.95 2.01
CA VAL A 26 -35.70 -2.78 2.79
C VAL A 26 -36.47 -1.55 2.34
N VAL A 27 -35.77 -0.47 2.01
CA VAL A 27 -36.38 0.76 1.48
C VAL A 27 -37.02 0.51 0.13
N VAL A 28 -36.31 -0.16 -0.79
CA VAL A 28 -36.82 -0.49 -2.14
C VAL A 28 -38.08 -1.36 -2.04
N ASP A 29 -38.05 -2.38 -1.18
CA ASP A 29 -39.19 -3.28 -0.95
C ASP A 29 -40.40 -2.55 -0.37
N ARG A 30 -40.21 -1.79 0.73
CA ARG A 30 -41.29 -1.05 1.40
C ARG A 30 -41.96 0.00 0.51
N LEU A 31 -41.20 0.62 -0.39
CA LEU A 31 -41.70 1.64 -1.31
C LEU A 31 -42.19 1.04 -2.64
N SER A 32 -42.14 -0.28 -2.81
CA SER A 32 -42.53 -0.97 -4.05
C SER A 32 -41.85 -0.37 -5.29
N LEU A 33 -40.58 0.04 -5.15
CA LEU A 33 -39.81 0.59 -6.24
C LEU A 33 -39.39 -0.52 -7.22
N PRO A 34 -39.20 -0.21 -8.51
CA PRO A 34 -38.70 -1.20 -9.46
C PRO A 34 -37.33 -1.72 -9.01
N THR A 35 -36.97 -2.95 -9.35
CA THR A 35 -35.66 -3.54 -8.98
C THR A 35 -34.49 -2.86 -9.67
N THR A 36 -34.75 -2.27 -10.84
CA THR A 36 -33.79 -1.48 -11.59
C THR A 36 -34.41 -0.17 -12.09
N VAL A 37 -33.58 0.86 -12.21
CA VAL A 37 -33.94 2.12 -12.85
C VAL A 37 -33.29 2.16 -14.23
N GLY A 38 -34.08 2.47 -15.26
CA GLY A 38 -33.55 2.70 -16.60
C GLY A 38 -32.78 4.01 -16.65
N ALA A 39 -31.51 3.97 -17.05
CA ALA A 39 -30.76 5.19 -17.32
C ALA A 39 -31.22 5.78 -18.66
N ALA A 40 -31.49 7.09 -18.69
CA ALA A 40 -31.76 7.77 -19.95
C ALA A 40 -30.48 7.77 -20.80
N ALA A 41 -30.62 7.46 -22.11
CA ALA A 41 -29.56 7.43 -23.13
C ALA A 41 -28.46 6.35 -22.95
N GLY A 42 -28.76 5.11 -23.34
CA GLY A 42 -27.75 4.12 -23.75
C GLY A 42 -26.89 3.48 -22.65
N VAL A 43 -27.07 3.89 -21.39
CA VAL A 43 -26.47 3.24 -20.22
C VAL A 43 -27.43 2.14 -19.74
N GLY A 44 -26.91 0.97 -19.39
CA GLY A 44 -27.72 -0.18 -18.94
C GLY A 44 -28.60 0.14 -17.72
N SER A 45 -29.47 -0.81 -17.34
CA SER A 45 -30.29 -0.67 -16.14
C SER A 45 -29.41 -0.73 -14.88
N VAL A 46 -29.67 0.16 -13.91
CA VAL A 46 -28.92 0.25 -12.65
C VAL A 46 -29.78 -0.30 -11.51
N PRO A 47 -29.23 -1.10 -10.57
CA PRO A 47 -29.99 -1.56 -9.40
C PRO A 47 -30.54 -0.38 -8.59
N THR A 48 -31.82 -0.42 -8.24
CA THR A 48 -32.46 0.69 -7.50
C THR A 48 -31.86 0.86 -6.10
N THR A 49 -31.37 -0.23 -5.49
CA THR A 49 -30.61 -0.18 -4.23
C THR A 49 -29.33 0.66 -4.35
N ALA A 50 -28.65 0.61 -5.50
CA ALA A 50 -27.49 1.44 -5.81
C ALA A 50 -27.86 2.92 -5.86
N VAL A 51 -28.98 3.23 -6.53
CA VAL A 51 -29.51 4.60 -6.62
C VAL A 51 -29.89 5.12 -5.23
N VAL A 52 -30.60 4.34 -4.42
CA VAL A 52 -30.97 4.69 -3.04
C VAL A 52 -29.72 4.92 -2.17
N THR A 53 -28.68 4.13 -2.36
CA THR A 53 -27.40 4.27 -1.64
C THR A 53 -26.64 5.54 -2.04
N ALA A 54 -26.59 5.86 -3.33
CA ALA A 54 -25.83 6.98 -3.84
C ALA A 54 -26.55 8.33 -3.72
N LEU A 55 -27.88 8.33 -3.71
CA LEU A 55 -28.70 9.54 -3.73
C LEU A 55 -28.37 10.54 -2.60
N PRO A 56 -28.22 10.15 -1.32
CA PRO A 56 -27.88 11.08 -0.26
C PRO A 56 -26.56 11.83 -0.53
N PHE A 57 -25.54 11.11 -1.02
CA PHE A 57 -24.25 11.70 -1.36
C PHE A 57 -24.34 12.59 -2.61
N ALA A 58 -25.09 12.18 -3.64
CA ALA A 58 -25.32 13.01 -4.81
C ALA A 58 -26.03 14.33 -4.45
N LEU A 59 -26.99 14.29 -3.53
CA LEU A 59 -27.67 15.49 -3.01
C LEU A 59 -26.71 16.39 -2.23
N VAL A 60 -25.82 15.83 -1.41
CA VAL A 60 -24.77 16.60 -0.72
C VAL A 60 -23.83 17.27 -1.72
N ALA A 61 -23.40 16.55 -2.77
CA ALA A 61 -22.56 17.11 -3.81
C ALA A 61 -23.24 18.27 -4.56
N LEU A 62 -24.51 18.10 -4.94
CA LEU A 62 -25.29 19.16 -5.59
C LEU A 62 -25.48 20.37 -4.67
N ALA A 63 -25.78 20.13 -3.38
CA ALA A 63 -25.88 21.18 -2.39
C ALA A 63 -24.56 21.94 -2.23
N ALA A 64 -23.42 21.23 -2.18
CA ALA A 64 -22.09 21.83 -2.07
C ALA A 64 -21.78 22.81 -3.22
N PHE A 65 -22.27 22.54 -4.44
CA PHE A 65 -22.15 23.46 -5.57
C PHE A 65 -23.09 24.66 -5.52
N ALA A 66 -24.16 24.58 -4.73
CA ALA A 66 -25.17 25.64 -4.59
C ALA A 66 -24.93 26.56 -3.39
N VAL A 67 -24.03 26.19 -2.46
CA VAL A 67 -23.68 27.00 -1.29
C VAL A 67 -22.92 28.26 -1.73
N PRO A 68 -23.42 29.48 -1.44
CA PRO A 68 -22.72 30.73 -1.75
C PRO A 68 -21.47 30.91 -0.88
N GLU A 69 -20.43 31.52 -1.43
CA GLU A 69 -19.16 31.82 -0.73
C GLU A 69 -19.36 32.64 0.55
N ASP A 70 -20.23 33.65 0.51
CA ASP A 70 -20.53 34.53 1.65
C ASP A 70 -21.37 33.88 2.76
N SER A 71 -21.75 32.60 2.60
CA SER A 71 -22.66 31.95 3.55
C SER A 71 -21.92 31.38 4.77
N PRO A 72 -22.57 31.34 5.96
CA PRO A 72 -22.01 30.68 7.13
C PRO A 72 -21.73 29.18 6.91
N ALA A 73 -22.48 28.55 6.02
CA ALA A 73 -22.29 27.15 5.64
C ALA A 73 -20.98 26.95 4.87
N PHE A 74 -20.62 27.89 3.99
CA PHE A 74 -19.35 27.87 3.28
C PHE A 74 -18.18 27.97 4.27
N GLU A 75 -18.19 28.96 5.17
CA GLU A 75 -17.12 29.15 6.17
C GLU A 75 -16.93 27.90 7.07
N TRP A 76 -18.03 27.21 7.37
CA TRP A 76 -18.02 26.00 8.20
C TRP A 76 -17.45 24.77 7.49
N LEU A 77 -17.65 24.64 6.17
CA LEU A 77 -17.34 23.43 5.41
C LEU A 77 -16.08 23.57 4.54
N ALA A 78 -15.75 24.79 4.10
CA ALA A 78 -14.68 25.08 3.17
C ALA A 78 -13.31 24.70 3.73
N ARG A 79 -12.53 23.94 2.96
CA ARG A 79 -11.10 23.70 3.19
C ARG A 79 -10.28 24.87 2.65
N PRO A 80 -8.99 25.02 3.03
CA PRO A 80 -8.16 26.13 2.56
C PRO A 80 -8.21 26.34 1.03
N ALA A 81 -8.18 25.27 0.24
CA ALA A 81 -8.30 25.35 -1.22
C ALA A 81 -9.69 25.80 -1.71
N ASP A 82 -10.76 25.47 -0.99
CA ASP A 82 -12.12 25.86 -1.36
C ASP A 82 -12.29 27.39 -1.29
N PHE A 83 -11.55 28.08 -0.41
CA PHE A 83 -11.53 29.54 -0.34
C PHE A 83 -10.87 30.20 -1.56
N GLU A 84 -9.90 29.53 -2.19
CA GLU A 84 -9.28 30.05 -3.43
C GLU A 84 -10.23 29.89 -4.62
N GLU A 85 -11.09 28.87 -4.60
CA GLU A 85 -11.98 28.51 -5.69
C GLU A 85 -13.42 29.05 -5.50
N GLY A 86 -13.74 29.63 -4.33
CA GLY A 86 -15.05 30.19 -3.98
C GLY A 86 -16.17 29.14 -3.91
N ARG A 87 -15.83 27.84 -3.86
CA ARG A 87 -16.78 26.71 -3.88
C ARG A 87 -16.29 25.53 -3.06
N LEU A 88 -17.23 24.75 -2.51
CA LEU A 88 -16.97 23.58 -1.65
C LEU A 88 -16.55 22.33 -2.47
N TYR A 89 -15.49 22.44 -3.26
CA TYR A 89 -15.02 21.35 -4.12
C TYR A 89 -14.52 20.14 -3.31
N GLY A 90 -13.91 20.35 -2.15
CA GLY A 90 -13.52 19.25 -1.26
C GLY A 90 -14.70 18.39 -0.82
N LEU A 91 -15.82 19.03 -0.42
CA LEU A 91 -17.04 18.32 0.00
C LEU A 91 -17.74 17.66 -1.18
N ALA A 92 -17.86 18.38 -2.29
CA ALA A 92 -18.46 17.86 -3.51
C ALA A 92 -17.69 16.64 -4.03
N GLY A 93 -16.36 16.71 -4.08
CA GLY A 93 -15.50 15.61 -4.51
C GLY A 93 -15.66 14.38 -3.62
N PHE A 94 -15.58 14.53 -2.30
CA PHE A 94 -15.77 13.42 -1.36
C PHE A 94 -17.15 12.75 -1.53
N ALA A 95 -18.20 13.56 -1.60
CA ALA A 95 -19.56 13.05 -1.77
C ALA A 95 -19.75 12.37 -3.14
N LEU A 96 -19.21 12.94 -4.23
CA LEU A 96 -19.26 12.31 -5.55
C LEU A 96 -18.50 10.98 -5.59
N ALA A 97 -17.35 10.87 -4.91
CA ALA A 97 -16.61 9.61 -4.80
C ALA A 97 -17.43 8.53 -4.07
N ALA A 98 -18.05 8.89 -2.93
CA ALA A 98 -18.91 7.97 -2.19
C ALA A 98 -20.19 7.59 -2.97
N ALA A 99 -20.77 8.52 -3.74
CA ALA A 99 -21.90 8.23 -4.63
C ALA A 99 -21.49 7.31 -5.78
N ALA A 100 -20.35 7.58 -6.43
CA ALA A 100 -19.82 6.78 -7.51
C ALA A 100 -19.51 5.35 -7.05
N LEU A 101 -18.89 5.18 -5.88
CA LEU A 101 -18.66 3.85 -5.29
C LEU A 101 -19.97 3.12 -4.98
N GLY A 102 -21.01 3.82 -4.53
CA GLY A 102 -22.33 3.22 -4.29
C GLY A 102 -23.02 2.75 -5.58
N LEU A 103 -22.93 3.55 -6.66
CA LEU A 103 -23.50 3.21 -7.97
C LEU A 103 -22.72 2.08 -8.65
N VAL A 104 -21.41 2.25 -8.78
CA VAL A 104 -20.53 1.30 -9.47
C VAL A 104 -20.41 0.02 -8.66
N GLY A 105 -20.22 0.12 -7.35
CA GLY A 105 -20.04 -1.04 -6.47
C GLY A 105 -21.19 -2.03 -6.55
N ALA A 106 -22.43 -1.55 -6.66
CA ALA A 106 -23.59 -2.42 -6.80
C ALA A 106 -23.60 -3.21 -8.13
N SER A 107 -23.00 -2.67 -9.19
CA SER A 107 -22.87 -3.34 -10.49
C SER A 107 -21.73 -4.37 -10.54
N PHE A 108 -20.77 -4.28 -9.63
CA PHE A 108 -19.59 -5.15 -9.59
C PHE A 108 -19.49 -5.97 -8.30
N GLU A 109 -20.59 -6.18 -7.58
CA GLU A 109 -20.62 -7.02 -6.37
C GLU A 109 -19.69 -6.53 -5.25
N LEU A 110 -19.48 -5.21 -5.14
CA LEU A 110 -18.78 -4.60 -4.00
C LEU A 110 -19.57 -4.91 -2.71
N PRO A 111 -18.95 -5.57 -1.71
CA PRO A 111 -19.65 -5.85 -0.46
C PRO A 111 -20.08 -4.56 0.25
N THR A 112 -21.32 -4.52 0.73
CA THR A 112 -21.87 -3.36 1.46
C THR A 112 -21.00 -2.99 2.66
N SER A 113 -20.44 -3.98 3.36
CA SER A 113 -19.53 -3.76 4.49
C SER A 113 -18.26 -3.00 4.07
N VAL A 114 -17.67 -3.34 2.92
CA VAL A 114 -16.47 -2.68 2.36
C VAL A 114 -16.78 -1.26 1.91
N TYR A 115 -17.93 -1.05 1.24
CA TYR A 115 -18.39 0.28 0.84
C TYR A 115 -18.49 1.22 2.04
N VAL A 116 -19.26 0.83 3.06
CA VAL A 116 -19.47 1.66 4.26
C VAL A 116 -18.15 1.87 5.02
N ALA A 117 -17.36 0.80 5.19
CA ALA A 117 -16.07 0.89 5.86
C ALA A 117 -15.16 1.92 5.19
N SER A 118 -15.02 1.87 3.86
CA SER A 118 -14.10 2.76 3.12
C SER A 118 -14.46 4.23 3.25
N VAL A 119 -15.75 4.56 3.19
CA VAL A 119 -16.25 5.95 3.28
C VAL A 119 -16.08 6.51 4.71
N VAL A 120 -16.45 5.72 5.72
CA VAL A 120 -16.38 6.12 7.14
C VAL A 120 -14.92 6.21 7.61
N LEU A 121 -14.09 5.25 7.19
CA LEU A 121 -12.68 5.16 7.56
C LEU A 121 -11.92 6.45 7.27
N LEU A 122 -11.99 6.96 6.04
CA LEU A 122 -11.27 8.18 5.66
C LEU A 122 -11.72 9.38 6.50
N ALA A 123 -13.03 9.55 6.67
CA ALA A 123 -13.59 10.72 7.31
C ALA A 123 -13.25 10.78 8.81
N PHE A 124 -13.39 9.65 9.52
CA PHE A 124 -13.03 9.56 10.94
C PHE A 124 -11.52 9.51 11.16
N GLY A 125 -10.75 8.90 10.26
CA GLY A 125 -9.29 8.96 10.26
C GLY A 125 -8.80 10.41 10.13
N THR A 126 -9.34 11.17 9.17
CA THR A 126 -8.99 12.59 8.96
C THR A 126 -9.39 13.44 10.15
N LEU A 127 -10.56 13.19 10.77
CA LEU A 127 -10.96 13.88 11.99
C LEU A 127 -9.95 13.68 13.12
N ALA A 128 -9.51 12.44 13.34
CA ALA A 128 -8.51 12.15 14.36
C ALA A 128 -7.13 12.74 14.01
N GLU A 129 -6.71 12.68 12.74
CA GLU A 129 -5.47 13.29 12.25
C GLU A 129 -5.40 14.77 12.63
N LYS A 130 -6.43 15.54 12.26
CA LYS A 130 -6.47 16.99 12.52
C LYS A 130 -6.58 17.28 14.03
N GLY A 131 -7.33 16.46 14.77
CA GLY A 131 -7.47 16.60 16.22
C GLY A 131 -6.18 16.32 16.97
N VAL A 132 -5.47 15.25 16.62
CA VAL A 132 -4.19 14.90 17.23
C VAL A 132 -3.12 15.93 16.86
N PHE A 133 -3.07 16.37 15.59
CA PHE A 133 -2.12 17.41 15.17
C PHE A 133 -2.34 18.74 15.90
N GLU A 134 -3.59 19.13 16.19
CA GLU A 134 -3.89 20.33 17.00
C GLU A 134 -3.35 20.21 18.44
N LEU A 135 -3.30 19.00 19.00
CA LEU A 135 -2.87 18.75 20.38
C LEU A 135 -1.35 18.53 20.51
N SER A 136 -0.73 17.84 19.56
CA SER A 136 0.69 17.45 19.64
C SER A 136 1.62 18.28 18.73
N SER A 137 1.09 18.88 17.66
CA SER A 137 1.88 19.46 16.55
C SER A 137 2.86 18.48 15.88
N ASP A 138 2.75 17.18 16.17
CA ASP A 138 3.61 16.13 15.63
C ASP A 138 2.87 15.37 14.51
N ARG A 139 3.48 15.34 13.33
CA ARG A 139 2.94 14.63 12.16
C ARG A 139 2.90 13.12 12.37
N PHE A 140 3.85 12.55 13.10
CA PHE A 140 3.87 11.12 13.38
C PHE A 140 2.67 10.75 14.24
N ALA A 141 2.49 11.41 15.38
CA ALA A 141 1.32 11.25 16.23
C ALA A 141 0.00 11.46 15.45
N ALA A 142 -0.06 12.45 14.55
CA ALA A 142 -1.25 12.69 13.73
C ALA A 142 -1.58 11.50 12.79
N MET A 143 -0.59 10.93 12.10
CA MET A 143 -0.81 9.76 11.23
C MET A 143 -1.11 8.49 12.03
N THR A 144 -0.51 8.33 13.22
CA THR A 144 -0.88 7.26 14.15
C THR A 144 -2.34 7.41 14.59
N GLY A 145 -2.75 8.63 14.95
CA GLY A 145 -4.13 8.97 15.29
C GLY A 145 -5.10 8.66 14.15
N PHE A 146 -4.73 9.01 12.91
CA PHE A 146 -5.47 8.63 11.70
C PHE A 146 -5.67 7.12 11.66
N ALA A 147 -4.58 6.34 11.68
CA ALA A 147 -4.62 4.89 11.47
C ALA A 147 -5.50 4.17 12.52
N PHE A 148 -5.38 4.54 13.80
CA PHE A 148 -6.18 3.94 14.87
C PHE A 148 -7.66 4.33 14.80
N ALA A 149 -7.98 5.60 14.53
CA ALA A 149 -9.37 6.04 14.40
C ALA A 149 -10.03 5.43 13.15
N ALA A 150 -9.30 5.40 12.04
CA ALA A 150 -9.69 4.74 10.80
C ALA A 150 -10.00 3.24 11.03
N PHE A 151 -9.10 2.52 11.70
CA PHE A 151 -9.29 1.11 12.08
C PHE A 151 -10.55 0.91 12.94
N GLY A 152 -10.72 1.71 13.99
CA GLY A 152 -11.87 1.62 14.88
C GLY A 152 -13.19 1.94 14.18
N ALA A 153 -13.22 3.00 13.38
CA ALA A 153 -14.39 3.43 12.64
C ALA A 153 -14.79 2.43 11.55
N ALA A 154 -13.82 1.85 10.82
CA ALA A 154 -14.07 0.80 9.84
C ALA A 154 -14.58 -0.50 10.47
N THR A 155 -14.04 -0.89 11.62
CA THR A 155 -14.52 -2.06 12.37
C THR A 155 -15.96 -1.86 12.84
N LEU A 156 -16.26 -0.69 13.42
CA LEU A 156 -17.60 -0.34 13.86
C LEU A 156 -18.58 -0.26 12.69
N ALA A 157 -18.19 0.33 11.56
CA ALA A 157 -19.01 0.41 10.36
C ALA A 157 -19.42 -0.99 9.86
N GLN A 158 -18.49 -1.93 9.81
CA GLN A 158 -18.78 -3.31 9.41
C GLN A 158 -19.71 -4.02 10.41
N LEU A 159 -19.53 -3.81 11.71
CA LEU A 159 -20.43 -4.32 12.76
C LEU A 159 -21.84 -3.75 12.59
N VAL A 160 -21.98 -2.45 12.34
CA VAL A 160 -23.29 -1.81 12.11
C VAL A 160 -23.95 -2.39 10.86
N VAL A 161 -23.20 -2.59 9.77
CA VAL A 161 -23.73 -3.24 8.55
C VAL A 161 -24.25 -4.65 8.86
N ALA A 162 -23.52 -5.45 9.64
CA ALA A 162 -23.95 -6.78 10.06
C ALA A 162 -25.20 -6.78 10.95
N VAL A 163 -25.44 -5.73 11.72
CA VAL A 163 -26.66 -5.56 12.52
C VAL A 163 -27.85 -5.13 11.64
N LEU A 164 -27.60 -4.28 10.64
CA LEU A 164 -28.64 -3.68 9.80
C LEU A 164 -29.03 -4.53 8.59
N SER A 165 -28.24 -5.54 8.23
CA SER A 165 -28.44 -6.37 7.05
C SER A 165 -28.14 -7.83 7.37
N PRO A 166 -28.72 -8.81 6.65
CA PRO A 166 -28.51 -10.24 6.91
C PRO A 166 -27.14 -10.76 6.46
N VAL A 167 -26.15 -9.88 6.27
CA VAL A 167 -24.80 -10.22 5.81
C VAL A 167 -24.03 -10.89 6.95
N ALA A 168 -23.40 -12.02 6.67
CA ALA A 168 -22.57 -12.73 7.64
C ALA A 168 -21.40 -11.83 8.09
N PHE A 169 -21.15 -11.80 9.40
CA PHE A 169 -20.02 -11.09 9.98
C PHE A 169 -18.90 -12.06 10.30
N ASP A 170 -17.77 -11.93 9.62
CA ASP A 170 -16.54 -12.64 9.95
C ASP A 170 -15.55 -11.70 10.67
N PRO A 171 -15.34 -11.83 11.99
CA PRO A 171 -14.49 -10.91 12.74
C PRO A 171 -13.03 -10.85 12.25
N PRO A 172 -12.33 -11.97 11.98
CA PRO A 172 -10.98 -11.94 11.43
C PRO A 172 -10.88 -11.15 10.12
N GLN A 173 -11.77 -11.40 9.15
CA GLN A 173 -11.80 -10.63 7.90
C GLN A 173 -12.15 -9.16 8.13
N ALA A 174 -13.11 -8.85 9.00
CA ALA A 174 -13.49 -7.46 9.28
C ALA A 174 -12.33 -6.65 9.90
N VAL A 175 -11.61 -7.25 10.85
CA VAL A 175 -10.42 -6.64 11.49
C VAL A 175 -9.28 -6.51 10.48
N PHE A 176 -9.06 -7.50 9.62
CA PHE A 176 -8.06 -7.44 8.56
C PHE A 176 -8.33 -6.30 7.58
N LEU A 177 -9.57 -6.17 7.09
CA LEU A 177 -9.97 -5.09 6.17
C LEU A 177 -9.87 -3.72 6.85
N ALA A 178 -10.31 -3.61 8.10
CA ALA A 178 -10.19 -2.37 8.86
C ALA A 178 -8.73 -1.95 9.07
N ALA A 179 -7.84 -2.89 9.40
CA ALA A 179 -6.42 -2.62 9.61
C ALA A 179 -5.72 -2.25 8.31
N THR A 180 -5.99 -2.99 7.22
CA THR A 180 -5.51 -2.67 5.88
C THR A 180 -5.93 -1.25 5.49
N GLY A 181 -7.22 -0.94 5.62
CA GLY A 181 -7.75 0.36 5.26
C GLY A 181 -7.18 1.49 6.11
N GLY A 182 -6.98 1.25 7.42
CA GLY A 182 -6.40 2.25 8.33
C GLY A 182 -4.95 2.58 7.97
N ILE A 183 -4.12 1.57 7.73
CA ILE A 183 -2.71 1.75 7.34
C ILE A 183 -2.62 2.36 5.94
N LEU A 184 -3.36 1.84 4.97
CA LEU A 184 -3.37 2.35 3.59
C LEU A 184 -3.92 3.78 3.53
N GLY A 185 -4.99 4.09 4.25
CA GLY A 185 -5.56 5.42 4.33
C GLY A 185 -4.57 6.42 4.92
N ALA A 186 -3.86 6.05 6.00
CA ALA A 186 -2.79 6.88 6.57
C ALA A 186 -1.64 7.09 5.57
N LEU A 187 -1.25 6.03 4.86
CA LEU A 187 -0.20 6.09 3.84
C LEU A 187 -0.58 7.07 2.73
N LEU A 188 -1.75 6.90 2.12
CA LEU A 188 -2.25 7.76 1.07
C LEU A 188 -2.40 9.20 1.57
N ARG A 189 -2.87 9.40 2.80
CA ARG A 189 -2.99 10.72 3.40
C ARG A 189 -1.65 11.40 3.66
N SER A 190 -0.60 10.63 3.91
CA SER A 190 0.76 11.18 4.03
C SER A 190 1.37 11.58 2.68
N MET A 191 0.84 11.07 1.56
CA MET A 191 1.35 11.31 0.20
C MET A 191 0.52 12.33 -0.60
N LEU A 192 -0.77 12.42 -0.32
CA LEU A 192 -1.74 13.21 -1.07
C LEU A 192 -2.21 14.43 -0.28
N TYR A 193 -2.73 15.43 -0.99
CA TYR A 193 -3.22 16.65 -0.38
C TYR A 193 -4.63 16.47 0.19
N ASP A 194 -5.06 17.43 1.03
CA ASP A 194 -6.40 17.42 1.60
C ASP A 194 -7.51 17.42 0.52
N ARG A 195 -7.27 17.91 -0.70
CA ARG A 195 -8.28 17.89 -1.78
C ARG A 195 -8.44 16.52 -2.47
N ASP A 196 -7.50 15.61 -2.25
CA ASP A 196 -7.42 14.32 -2.94
C ASP A 196 -8.23 13.22 -2.22
N ASP A 197 -9.11 13.59 -1.27
CA ASP A 197 -10.04 12.67 -0.61
C ASP A 197 -10.75 11.71 -1.58
N PRO A 198 -11.23 12.13 -2.77
CA PRO A 198 -11.82 11.21 -3.74
C PRO A 198 -10.91 10.06 -4.12
N LEU A 199 -9.63 10.34 -4.35
CA LEU A 199 -8.63 9.34 -4.69
C LEU A 199 -8.40 8.39 -3.51
N VAL A 200 -8.29 8.94 -2.29
CA VAL A 200 -8.09 8.11 -1.09
C VAL A 200 -9.26 7.14 -0.88
N VAL A 201 -10.51 7.63 -0.92
CA VAL A 201 -11.70 6.76 -0.72
C VAL A 201 -11.75 5.68 -1.79
N ILE A 202 -11.58 6.04 -3.07
CA ILE A 202 -11.68 5.09 -4.18
C ILE A 202 -10.56 4.05 -4.11
N THR A 203 -9.31 4.47 -3.93
CA THR A 203 -8.17 3.55 -3.83
C THR A 203 -8.31 2.63 -2.63
N THR A 204 -8.69 3.14 -1.46
CA THR A 204 -8.94 2.30 -0.28
C THR A 204 -10.07 1.30 -0.55
N ALA A 205 -11.19 1.74 -1.12
CA ALA A 205 -12.31 0.86 -1.45
C ALA A 205 -11.92 -0.25 -2.43
N LEU A 206 -11.16 0.07 -3.47
CA LEU A 206 -10.69 -0.93 -4.45
C LEU A 206 -9.77 -1.98 -3.82
N VAL A 207 -8.84 -1.56 -2.95
CA VAL A 207 -7.93 -2.50 -2.26
C VAL A 207 -8.69 -3.37 -1.25
N LEU A 208 -9.61 -2.79 -0.48
CA LEU A 208 -10.43 -3.56 0.45
C LEU A 208 -11.38 -4.51 -0.29
N TRP A 209 -11.90 -4.10 -1.44
CA TRP A 209 -12.74 -4.93 -2.28
C TRP A 209 -11.95 -6.11 -2.85
N LEU A 210 -10.73 -5.88 -3.37
CA LEU A 210 -9.83 -6.96 -3.78
C LEU A 210 -9.70 -8.01 -2.68
N PHE A 211 -9.38 -7.60 -1.46
CA PHE A 211 -9.21 -8.51 -0.33
C PHE A 211 -10.49 -9.18 0.16
N ALA A 212 -11.64 -8.51 0.02
CA ALA A 212 -12.93 -9.10 0.33
C ALA A 212 -13.36 -10.17 -0.70
N THR A 213 -12.89 -10.06 -1.94
CA THR A 213 -13.13 -11.04 -3.01
C THR A 213 -12.19 -12.24 -2.91
N LEU A 214 -11.01 -12.10 -2.29
CA LEU A 214 -10.13 -13.24 -2.05
C LEU A 214 -10.73 -14.19 -1.01
N THR A 215 -10.72 -15.49 -1.30
CA THR A 215 -11.10 -16.54 -0.34
C THR A 215 -9.93 -16.80 0.61
N LEU A 216 -9.81 -15.95 1.64
CA LEU A 216 -8.76 -16.02 2.64
C LEU A 216 -9.22 -16.80 3.87
N GLU A 217 -8.45 -17.83 4.27
CA GLU A 217 -8.68 -18.54 5.53
C GLU A 217 -7.97 -17.80 6.69
N LEU A 218 -8.64 -16.78 7.24
CA LEU A 218 -8.06 -15.92 8.27
C LEU A 218 -8.37 -16.43 9.67
N THR A 219 -7.34 -16.56 10.50
CA THR A 219 -7.50 -16.81 11.94
C THR A 219 -7.36 -15.52 12.74
N ALA A 220 -8.12 -15.38 13.83
CA ALA A 220 -8.01 -14.23 14.73
C ALA A 220 -6.58 -14.04 15.25
N THR A 221 -5.91 -15.15 15.61
CA THR A 221 -4.52 -15.13 16.07
C THR A 221 -3.58 -14.54 15.03
N GLN A 222 -3.67 -14.97 13.77
CA GLN A 222 -2.80 -14.47 12.70
C GLN A 222 -2.99 -12.97 12.49
N VAL A 223 -4.22 -12.49 12.42
CA VAL A 223 -4.51 -11.06 12.22
C VAL A 223 -4.01 -10.21 13.39
N VAL A 224 -4.24 -10.66 14.63
CA VAL A 224 -3.75 -9.96 15.84
C VAL A 224 -2.23 -9.92 15.86
N VAL A 225 -1.56 -11.05 15.60
CA VAL A 225 -0.09 -11.09 15.54
C VAL A 225 0.44 -10.19 14.44
N ALA A 226 -0.19 -10.16 13.26
CA ALA A 226 0.19 -9.26 12.18
C ALA A 226 0.08 -7.79 12.59
N ILE A 227 -1.00 -7.39 13.28
CA ILE A 227 -1.17 -6.03 13.81
C ILE A 227 -0.06 -5.71 14.81
N LEU A 228 0.20 -6.60 15.77
CA LEU A 228 1.21 -6.37 16.81
C LEU A 228 2.63 -6.24 16.23
N ILE A 229 3.00 -7.10 15.27
CA ILE A 229 4.28 -7.00 14.55
C ILE A 229 4.36 -5.68 13.79
N SER A 230 3.29 -5.30 13.10
CA SER A 230 3.25 -4.07 12.29
C SER A 230 3.37 -2.81 13.16
N LEU A 231 2.71 -2.78 14.32
CA LEU A 231 2.84 -1.72 15.32
C LEU A 231 4.25 -1.67 15.90
N ALA A 232 4.82 -2.82 16.26
CA ALA A 232 6.17 -2.90 16.81
C ALA A 232 7.21 -2.39 15.81
N LEU A 233 7.15 -2.82 14.54
CA LEU A 233 8.09 -2.38 13.51
C LEU A 233 7.88 -0.93 13.11
N GLY A 234 6.62 -0.44 13.05
CA GLY A 234 6.34 0.97 12.85
C GLY A 234 6.98 1.82 13.96
N TYR A 235 6.78 1.42 15.22
CA TYR A 235 7.38 2.11 16.36
C TYR A 235 8.92 2.06 16.34
N VAL A 236 9.52 0.91 16.04
CA VAL A 236 10.98 0.79 15.93
C VAL A 236 11.52 1.66 14.79
N SER A 237 10.83 1.70 13.64
CA SER A 237 11.23 2.54 12.51
C SER A 237 11.20 4.03 12.85
N TYR A 238 10.19 4.46 13.62
CA TYR A 238 10.12 5.80 14.19
C TYR A 238 11.23 6.07 15.21
N ALA A 239 11.39 5.19 16.20
CA ALA A 239 12.33 5.38 17.30
C ALA A 239 13.81 5.35 16.88
N LEU A 240 14.13 4.64 15.79
CA LEU A 240 15.48 4.56 15.21
C LEU A 240 15.71 5.55 14.07
N GLU A 241 14.70 6.36 13.72
CA GLU A 241 14.73 7.31 12.60
C GLU A 241 15.29 6.64 11.32
N THR A 242 14.78 5.46 11.00
CA THR A 242 15.26 4.66 9.85
C THR A 242 14.43 4.88 8.59
N ALA A 243 13.25 5.49 8.69
CA ALA A 243 12.39 5.80 7.56
C ALA A 243 11.56 7.08 7.80
N SER A 244 11.23 7.75 6.70
CA SER A 244 10.19 8.80 6.70
C SER A 244 8.83 8.24 7.14
N ILE A 245 7.90 9.10 7.58
CA ILE A 245 6.53 8.69 7.95
C ILE A 245 5.88 7.83 6.85
N THR A 246 6.01 8.25 5.59
CA THR A 246 5.47 7.53 4.44
C THR A 246 6.21 6.21 4.19
N GLY A 247 7.54 6.19 4.33
CA GLY A 247 8.35 4.98 4.22
C GLY A 247 8.00 3.95 5.29
N MET A 248 7.81 4.40 6.53
CA MET A 248 7.34 3.58 7.63
C MET A 248 5.94 3.02 7.36
N LEU A 249 4.96 3.86 6.99
CA LEU A 249 3.59 3.38 6.71
C LEU A 249 3.56 2.37 5.55
N THR A 250 4.41 2.57 4.55
CA THR A 250 4.61 1.60 3.46
C THR A 250 5.18 0.28 3.99
N GLY A 251 6.25 0.34 4.79
CA GLY A 251 6.86 -0.84 5.40
C GLY A 251 5.90 -1.59 6.32
N THR A 252 5.14 -0.88 7.16
CA THR A 252 4.09 -1.41 8.02
C THR A 252 3.00 -2.11 7.20
N LEU A 253 2.54 -1.52 6.09
CA LEU A 253 1.55 -2.14 5.21
C LEU A 253 2.10 -3.44 4.59
N LEU A 254 3.32 -3.41 4.06
CA LEU A 254 3.97 -4.56 3.43
C LEU A 254 4.16 -5.72 4.42
N VAL A 255 4.63 -5.41 5.63
CA VAL A 255 4.77 -6.41 6.72
C VAL A 255 3.41 -6.98 7.09
N PHE A 256 2.41 -6.12 7.31
CA PHE A 256 1.07 -6.55 7.69
C PHE A 256 0.49 -7.52 6.65
N LEU A 257 0.51 -7.13 5.37
CA LEU A 257 0.00 -7.96 4.28
C LEU A 257 0.79 -9.26 4.14
N SER A 258 2.11 -9.26 4.36
CA SER A 258 2.92 -10.48 4.23
C SER A 258 2.60 -11.53 5.28
N VAL A 259 2.35 -11.09 6.53
CA VAL A 259 1.92 -12.01 7.59
C VAL A 259 0.52 -12.56 7.31
N VAL A 260 -0.41 -11.71 6.87
CA VAL A 260 -1.81 -12.10 6.68
C VAL A 260 -2.03 -12.93 5.41
N LEU A 261 -1.48 -12.50 4.27
CA LEU A 261 -1.71 -13.15 2.98
C LEU A 261 -0.77 -14.33 2.73
N GLY A 262 0.46 -14.25 3.22
CA GLY A 262 1.50 -15.24 2.94
C GLY A 262 1.75 -16.21 4.10
N SER A 263 1.71 -15.71 5.35
CA SER A 263 2.20 -16.31 6.61
C SER A 263 3.59 -15.79 7.06
N TYR A 264 4.07 -16.30 8.20
CA TYR A 264 5.31 -15.85 8.84
C TYR A 264 6.57 -16.01 7.97
N GLY A 265 6.58 -16.97 7.03
CA GLY A 265 7.73 -17.17 6.14
C GLY A 265 7.95 -16.00 5.17
N TRP A 266 6.85 -15.44 4.62
CA TRP A 266 6.89 -14.31 3.71
C TRP A 266 7.36 -13.05 4.42
N PHE A 267 6.84 -12.85 5.64
CA PHE A 267 7.31 -11.81 6.53
C PHE A 267 8.80 -11.94 6.85
N ALA A 268 9.30 -13.13 7.19
CA ALA A 268 10.72 -13.34 7.52
C ALA A 268 11.65 -12.96 6.35
N VAL A 269 11.26 -13.30 5.12
CA VAL A 269 12.01 -12.94 3.91
C VAL A 269 12.05 -11.41 3.73
N LEU A 270 10.92 -10.71 3.78
CA LEU A 270 10.93 -9.23 3.69
C LEU A 270 11.66 -8.58 4.86
N LEU A 271 11.49 -9.09 6.07
CA LEU A 271 12.16 -8.57 7.26
C LEU A 271 13.68 -8.67 7.10
N SER A 272 14.20 -9.74 6.48
CA SER A 272 15.64 -9.87 6.22
C SER A 272 16.17 -8.72 5.36
N PHE A 273 15.44 -8.34 4.32
CA PHE A 273 15.78 -7.19 3.48
C PHE A 273 15.68 -5.87 4.25
N PHE A 274 14.55 -5.61 4.92
CA PHE A 274 14.36 -4.34 5.64
C PHE A 274 15.36 -4.16 6.78
N ALA A 275 15.64 -5.22 7.53
CA ALA A 275 16.57 -5.16 8.65
C ALA A 275 18.01 -5.00 8.15
N ILE A 276 18.47 -5.86 7.25
CA ILE A 276 19.89 -5.86 6.86
C ILE A 276 20.19 -4.76 5.85
N GLY A 277 19.31 -4.57 4.85
CA GLY A 277 19.43 -3.48 3.88
C GLY A 277 19.26 -2.10 4.53
N GLY A 278 18.37 -1.96 5.51
CA GLY A 278 18.26 -0.70 6.27
C GLY A 278 19.46 -0.43 7.19
N LEU A 279 20.14 -1.47 7.69
CA LEU A 279 21.38 -1.30 8.47
C LEU A 279 22.58 -1.02 7.57
N SER A 280 22.63 -1.54 6.34
CA SER A 280 23.74 -1.28 5.42
C SER A 280 23.77 0.17 4.94
N THR A 281 22.61 0.83 4.79
CA THR A 281 22.58 2.27 4.46
C THR A 281 23.22 3.13 5.55
N LYS A 282 23.14 2.72 6.82
CA LYS A 282 23.80 3.41 7.95
C LYS A 282 25.24 2.95 8.18
N PHE A 283 25.69 1.84 7.59
CA PHE A 283 27.05 1.35 7.75
C PHE A 283 28.06 2.34 7.14
N ARG A 284 28.98 2.85 7.96
CA ARG A 284 30.00 3.84 7.59
C ARG A 284 29.42 5.06 6.85
N TYR A 285 28.31 5.59 7.37
CA TYR A 285 27.61 6.71 6.74
C TYR A 285 28.51 7.94 6.51
N ASP A 286 29.33 8.32 7.49
CA ASP A 286 30.24 9.47 7.38
C ASP A 286 31.25 9.31 6.22
N GLU A 287 31.80 8.11 6.02
CA GLU A 287 32.72 7.83 4.90
C GLU A 287 32.00 7.94 3.55
N LYS A 288 30.72 7.53 3.49
CA LYS A 288 29.89 7.66 2.29
C LYS A 288 29.51 9.12 2.01
N LEU A 289 29.28 9.90 3.06
CA LEU A 289 29.02 11.35 2.95
C LEU A 289 30.23 12.07 2.35
N ASP A 290 31.43 11.80 2.88
CA ASP A 290 32.68 12.41 2.40
C ASP A 290 32.96 12.06 0.93
N ARG A 291 32.50 10.88 0.48
CA ARG A 291 32.60 10.41 -0.90
C ARG A 291 31.47 10.90 -1.81
N GLY A 292 30.44 11.55 -1.27
CA GLY A 292 29.26 12.00 -2.04
C GLY A 292 28.35 10.87 -2.53
N ILE A 293 28.39 9.71 -1.88
CA ILE A 293 27.64 8.49 -2.24
C ILE A 293 26.65 8.04 -1.16
N ALA A 294 26.51 8.84 -0.10
CA ALA A 294 25.58 8.54 0.98
C ALA A 294 24.13 8.63 0.49
N GLU A 295 23.31 7.68 0.92
CA GLU A 295 21.86 7.73 0.75
C GLU A 295 21.31 9.02 1.42
N GLU A 296 20.35 9.64 0.74
CA GLU A 296 19.68 10.86 1.20
C GLU A 296 18.97 10.65 2.56
N ASN A 297 18.55 11.74 3.21
CA ASN A 297 17.83 11.71 4.49
C ASN A 297 18.56 10.93 5.60
N GLU A 298 19.86 11.13 5.79
CA GLU A 298 20.65 10.46 6.84
C GLU A 298 20.63 8.91 6.72
N GLY A 299 20.48 8.41 5.49
CA GLY A 299 20.38 6.98 5.18
C GLY A 299 18.98 6.39 5.37
N ALA A 300 17.97 7.23 5.66
CA ALA A 300 16.58 6.81 5.79
C ALA A 300 15.91 6.67 4.42
N ARG A 301 15.34 5.49 4.15
CA ARG A 301 14.69 5.21 2.86
C ARG A 301 13.31 5.87 2.79
N GLY A 302 13.10 6.67 1.75
CA GLY A 302 11.79 7.21 1.40
C GLY A 302 10.83 6.13 0.88
N SER A 303 9.53 6.42 0.88
CA SER A 303 8.51 5.49 0.36
C SER A 303 8.74 5.12 -1.10
N GLY A 304 9.26 6.03 -1.92
CA GLY A 304 9.61 5.73 -3.32
C GLY A 304 10.61 4.57 -3.43
N ASN A 305 11.64 4.55 -2.59
CA ASN A 305 12.66 3.50 -2.60
C ASN A 305 12.09 2.19 -2.03
N VAL A 306 11.24 2.26 -1.01
CA VAL A 306 10.56 1.09 -0.42
C VAL A 306 9.61 0.46 -1.43
N ILE A 307 8.77 1.26 -2.09
CA ILE A 307 7.81 0.81 -3.10
C ILE A 307 8.54 0.23 -4.31
N ALA A 308 9.54 0.93 -4.86
CA ALA A 308 10.31 0.46 -6.01
C ALA A 308 10.89 -0.93 -5.78
N ASN A 309 11.55 -1.13 -4.64
CA ASN A 309 12.19 -2.41 -4.31
C ASN A 309 11.19 -3.52 -3.92
N SER A 310 10.02 -3.16 -3.40
CA SER A 310 9.07 -4.13 -2.83
C SER A 310 7.85 -4.38 -3.71
N ALA A 311 7.59 -3.58 -4.74
CA ALA A 311 6.38 -3.68 -5.55
C ALA A 311 6.28 -5.01 -6.30
N ALA A 312 7.39 -5.49 -6.89
CA ALA A 312 7.44 -6.80 -7.53
C ALA A 312 7.12 -7.94 -6.55
N ALA A 313 7.69 -7.86 -5.34
CA ALA A 313 7.39 -8.80 -4.26
C ALA A 313 5.92 -8.69 -3.80
N LEU A 314 5.37 -7.49 -3.65
CA LEU A 314 3.96 -7.30 -3.30
C LEU A 314 3.03 -7.90 -4.36
N VAL A 315 3.32 -7.69 -5.65
CA VAL A 315 2.56 -8.31 -6.75
C VAL A 315 2.64 -9.83 -6.68
N ALA A 316 3.81 -10.40 -6.40
CA ALA A 316 3.96 -11.83 -6.20
C ALA A 316 3.15 -12.34 -5.00
N LEU A 317 3.18 -11.64 -3.86
CA LEU A 317 2.37 -11.98 -2.67
C LEU A 317 0.86 -11.90 -2.95
N LEU A 318 0.41 -10.88 -3.67
CA LEU A 318 -0.99 -10.76 -4.10
C LEU A 318 -1.37 -11.88 -5.07
N GLY A 319 -0.47 -12.23 -6.00
CA GLY A 319 -0.62 -13.37 -6.89
C GLY A 319 -0.70 -14.70 -6.14
N TRP A 320 0.09 -14.88 -5.08
CA TRP A 320 -0.01 -16.01 -4.16
C TRP A 320 -1.39 -16.07 -3.51
N ALA A 321 -1.89 -14.96 -2.97
CA ALA A 321 -3.20 -14.91 -2.34
C ALA A 321 -4.36 -15.14 -3.35
N ALA A 322 -4.16 -14.73 -4.61
CA ALA A 322 -5.12 -14.85 -5.69
C ALA A 322 -4.90 -16.09 -6.59
N HIS A 323 -4.00 -17.01 -6.23
CA HIS A 323 -3.53 -18.07 -7.13
C HIS A 323 -4.68 -18.93 -7.69
N GLY A 324 -5.69 -19.22 -6.87
CA GLY A 324 -6.89 -19.97 -7.27
C GLY A 324 -7.75 -19.23 -8.30
N LEU A 325 -7.81 -17.89 -8.26
CA LEU A 325 -8.51 -17.08 -9.25
C LEU A 325 -7.73 -16.97 -10.55
N LEU A 326 -6.40 -16.96 -10.47
CA LEU A 326 -5.50 -16.83 -11.62
C LEU A 326 -5.27 -18.16 -12.35
N GLY A 327 -5.58 -19.30 -11.72
CA GLY A 327 -5.26 -20.62 -12.27
C GLY A 327 -3.75 -20.86 -12.40
N VAL A 328 -2.95 -20.17 -11.60
CA VAL A 328 -1.48 -20.28 -11.60
C VAL A 328 -1.05 -21.00 -10.31
N PRO A 329 -0.23 -22.06 -10.39
CA PRO A 329 0.33 -22.73 -9.23
C PRO A 329 0.98 -21.78 -8.22
N GLN A 330 0.59 -21.91 -6.96
CA GLN A 330 1.02 -21.02 -5.88
C GLN A 330 2.56 -20.90 -5.77
N GLY A 331 3.31 -21.99 -5.98
CA GLY A 331 4.76 -21.98 -5.86
C GLY A 331 5.49 -21.04 -6.84
N VAL A 332 4.87 -20.69 -7.97
CA VAL A 332 5.43 -19.71 -8.92
C VAL A 332 5.61 -18.36 -8.25
N PHE A 333 4.59 -17.94 -7.50
CA PHE A 333 4.59 -16.67 -6.78
C PHE A 333 5.59 -16.65 -5.63
N LEU A 334 5.85 -17.79 -4.98
CA LEU A 334 6.88 -17.89 -3.96
C LEU A 334 8.27 -17.59 -4.53
N PHE A 335 8.61 -18.18 -5.68
CA PHE A 335 9.91 -17.93 -6.32
C PHE A 335 10.00 -16.53 -6.93
N ALA A 336 8.89 -15.98 -7.44
CA ALA A 336 8.84 -14.57 -7.84
C ALA A 336 9.14 -13.64 -6.66
N PHE A 337 8.46 -13.86 -5.54
CA PHE A 337 8.64 -13.07 -4.33
C PHE A 337 10.07 -13.16 -3.79
N ALA A 338 10.56 -14.37 -3.55
CA ALA A 338 11.89 -14.57 -3.01
C ALA A 338 12.98 -14.04 -3.96
N GLY A 339 12.83 -14.22 -5.28
CA GLY A 339 13.72 -13.68 -6.29
C GLY A 339 13.75 -12.14 -6.30
N SER A 340 12.58 -11.49 -6.27
CA SER A 340 12.48 -10.03 -6.20
C SER A 340 13.12 -9.46 -4.92
N VAL A 341 12.84 -10.05 -3.76
CA VAL A 341 13.44 -9.62 -2.48
C VAL A 341 14.95 -9.88 -2.46
N ALA A 342 15.40 -11.01 -3.02
CA ALA A 342 16.82 -11.31 -3.15
C ALA A 342 17.55 -10.31 -4.04
N ALA A 343 16.91 -9.84 -5.11
CA ALA A 343 17.47 -8.80 -5.98
C ALA A 343 17.60 -7.47 -5.26
N ALA A 344 16.54 -7.01 -4.58
CA ALA A 344 16.58 -5.77 -3.80
C ALA A 344 17.67 -5.81 -2.73
N MET A 345 17.81 -6.94 -2.03
CA MET A 345 18.84 -7.15 -1.01
C MET A 345 20.25 -7.24 -1.59
N SER A 346 20.41 -7.96 -2.71
CA SER A 346 21.67 -8.09 -3.43
C SER A 346 22.17 -6.74 -3.94
N ASP A 347 21.29 -5.99 -4.58
CA ASP A 347 21.61 -4.65 -5.08
C ASP A 347 21.99 -3.70 -3.94
N THR A 348 21.16 -3.64 -2.90
CA THR A 348 21.41 -2.79 -1.73
C THR A 348 22.77 -3.09 -1.08
N LEU A 349 23.11 -4.35 -0.84
CA LEU A 349 24.43 -4.65 -0.26
C LEU A 349 25.57 -4.37 -1.23
N SER A 350 25.36 -4.60 -2.53
CA SER A 350 26.36 -4.33 -3.56
C SER A 350 26.71 -2.85 -3.65
N SER A 351 25.71 -1.97 -3.69
CA SER A 351 25.91 -0.53 -3.77
C SER A 351 26.47 0.05 -2.46
N GLU A 352 25.88 -0.31 -1.31
CA GLU A 352 26.27 0.24 -0.01
C GLU A 352 27.67 -0.17 0.44
N ILE A 353 28.08 -1.42 0.17
CA ILE A 353 29.42 -1.91 0.51
C ILE A 353 30.40 -1.64 -0.64
N GLY A 354 29.97 -1.84 -1.88
CA GLY A 354 30.81 -1.66 -3.06
C GLY A 354 31.23 -0.22 -3.30
N GLY A 355 30.38 0.76 -2.96
CA GLY A 355 30.67 2.19 -3.10
C GLY A 355 31.82 2.69 -2.23
N LEU A 356 32.16 1.97 -1.16
CA LEU A 356 33.30 2.29 -0.27
C LEU A 356 34.67 1.96 -0.90
N TYR A 357 34.70 1.25 -2.03
CA TYR A 357 35.94 0.80 -2.67
C TYR A 357 36.25 1.60 -3.93
N ASP A 358 37.54 1.81 -4.17
CA ASP A 358 38.02 2.59 -5.30
C ASP A 358 38.14 1.76 -6.59
N ASN A 359 38.25 2.48 -7.71
CA ASN A 359 38.35 1.93 -9.07
C ASN A 359 37.16 1.05 -9.51
N PRO A 360 35.89 1.48 -9.29
CA PRO A 360 34.76 0.78 -9.88
C PRO A 360 34.86 0.80 -11.41
N ARG A 361 34.33 -0.22 -12.05
CA ARG A 361 34.33 -0.36 -13.50
C ARG A 361 32.91 -0.31 -14.02
N LEU A 362 32.66 0.48 -15.07
CA LEU A 362 31.35 0.53 -15.69
C LEU A 362 30.99 -0.85 -16.27
N ILE A 363 29.83 -1.41 -15.92
CA ILE A 363 29.46 -2.79 -16.28
C ILE A 363 29.40 -3.03 -17.80
N THR A 364 29.14 -1.99 -18.60
CA THR A 364 29.03 -2.07 -20.05
C THR A 364 30.37 -2.01 -20.79
N THR A 365 31.33 -1.24 -20.28
CA THR A 365 32.61 -0.97 -20.98
C THR A 365 33.85 -1.46 -20.23
N PHE A 366 33.71 -1.87 -18.98
CA PHE A 366 34.77 -2.26 -18.05
C PHE A 366 35.86 -1.19 -17.80
N ARG A 367 35.59 0.06 -18.20
CA ARG A 367 36.46 1.21 -17.92
C ARG A 367 36.28 1.67 -16.49
N THR A 368 37.37 2.10 -15.86
CA THR A 368 37.33 2.67 -14.52
C THR A 368 36.54 3.98 -14.52
N VAL A 369 35.63 4.13 -13.56
CA VAL A 369 34.80 5.32 -13.35
C VAL A 369 34.94 5.81 -11.90
N PRO A 370 34.49 7.04 -11.56
CA PRO A 370 34.42 7.49 -10.17
C PRO A 370 33.48 6.62 -9.32
N PRO A 371 33.76 6.42 -8.02
CA PRO A 371 32.80 5.87 -7.05
C PRO A 371 31.45 6.60 -7.10
N GLY A 372 30.35 5.84 -6.98
CA GLY A 372 28.99 6.38 -7.07
C GLY A 372 28.48 6.63 -8.48
N THR A 373 29.23 6.26 -9.53
CA THR A 373 28.71 6.31 -10.91
C THR A 373 27.69 5.19 -11.12
N ASP A 374 26.51 5.52 -11.65
CA ASP A 374 25.46 4.54 -11.98
C ASP A 374 25.99 3.44 -12.93
N GLY A 375 25.74 2.19 -12.54
CA GLY A 375 26.29 1.00 -13.22
C GLY A 375 27.80 0.77 -13.05
N GLY A 376 28.46 1.52 -12.18
CA GLY A 376 29.82 1.26 -11.73
C GLY A 376 29.88 0.11 -10.73
N VAL A 377 30.58 -0.98 -11.07
CA VAL A 377 30.66 -2.18 -10.25
C VAL A 377 32.06 -2.42 -9.67
N THR A 378 32.12 -2.91 -8.44
CA THR A 378 33.33 -3.41 -7.78
C THR A 378 33.19 -4.90 -7.48
N TRP A 379 34.31 -5.64 -7.39
CA TRP A 379 34.24 -7.07 -7.04
C TRP A 379 33.78 -7.27 -5.59
N GLN A 380 34.09 -6.33 -4.70
CA GLN A 380 33.62 -6.31 -3.32
C GLN A 380 32.10 -6.12 -3.27
N GLY A 381 31.57 -5.18 -4.06
CA GLY A 381 30.11 -5.01 -4.23
C GLY A 381 29.48 -6.30 -4.76
N GLY A 382 30.07 -6.92 -5.78
CA GLY A 382 29.58 -8.20 -6.31
C GLY A 382 29.53 -9.33 -5.27
N LEU A 383 30.55 -9.45 -4.41
CA LEU A 383 30.54 -10.43 -3.31
C LEU A 383 29.52 -10.08 -2.21
N ALA A 384 29.38 -8.79 -1.89
CA ALA A 384 28.39 -8.31 -0.94
C ALA A 384 26.96 -8.58 -1.43
N GLY A 385 26.68 -8.33 -2.71
CA GLY A 385 25.41 -8.65 -3.32
C GLY A 385 25.13 -10.15 -3.37
N LEU A 386 26.11 -10.96 -3.75
CA LEU A 386 25.99 -12.42 -3.68
C LEU A 386 25.66 -12.90 -2.25
N ALA A 387 26.29 -12.31 -1.23
CA ALA A 387 25.97 -12.60 0.16
C ALA A 387 24.53 -12.17 0.52
N GLY A 388 24.08 -11.02 0.04
CA GLY A 388 22.70 -10.54 0.20
C GLY A 388 21.66 -11.49 -0.38
N ALA A 389 21.85 -11.92 -1.64
CA ALA A 389 21.01 -12.92 -2.28
C ALA A 389 21.03 -14.27 -1.52
N GLY A 390 22.22 -14.67 -1.04
CA GLY A 390 22.41 -15.86 -0.20
C GLY A 390 21.65 -15.81 1.12
N ILE A 391 21.61 -14.67 1.79
CA ILE A 391 20.85 -14.47 3.02
C ILE A 391 19.35 -14.65 2.77
N VAL A 392 18.81 -13.99 1.75
CA VAL A 392 17.39 -14.12 1.40
C VAL A 392 17.04 -15.56 1.03
N ALA A 393 17.89 -16.22 0.24
CA ALA A 393 17.72 -17.62 -0.11
C ALA A 393 17.77 -18.55 1.11
N ALA A 394 18.66 -18.31 2.07
CA ALA A 394 18.75 -19.08 3.31
C ALA A 394 17.49 -18.90 4.18
N VAL A 395 16.99 -17.67 4.31
CA VAL A 395 15.74 -17.40 5.02
C VAL A 395 14.57 -18.11 4.33
N ALA A 396 14.49 -18.04 2.99
CA ALA A 396 13.46 -18.74 2.22
C ALA A 396 13.56 -20.27 2.35
N PHE A 397 14.78 -20.83 2.36
CA PHE A 397 15.02 -22.25 2.59
C PHE A 397 14.46 -22.71 3.94
N VAL A 398 14.76 -21.98 5.02
CA VAL A 398 14.27 -22.31 6.37
C VAL A 398 12.76 -22.10 6.49
N ALA A 399 12.25 -20.99 5.93
CA ALA A 399 10.85 -20.61 6.05
C ALA A 399 9.90 -21.51 5.25
N PHE A 400 10.33 -21.98 4.08
CA PHE A 400 9.47 -22.70 3.13
C PHE A 400 9.93 -24.13 2.82
N GLY A 401 11.07 -24.57 3.36
CA GLY A 401 11.61 -25.91 3.10
C GLY A 401 12.05 -26.10 1.64
N LEU A 402 12.61 -25.07 1.00
CA LEU A 402 13.04 -25.15 -0.39
C LEU A 402 14.07 -26.27 -0.60
N SER A 403 14.10 -26.86 -1.79
CA SER A 403 15.19 -27.77 -2.17
C SER A 403 16.51 -27.00 -2.35
N SER A 404 17.64 -27.71 -2.37
CA SER A 404 18.94 -27.09 -2.69
C SER A 404 18.92 -26.38 -4.05
N THR A 405 18.24 -26.97 -5.03
CA THR A 405 18.05 -26.38 -6.37
C THR A 405 17.19 -25.11 -6.29
N GLY A 406 16.07 -25.14 -5.56
CA GLY A 406 15.22 -23.97 -5.37
C GLY A 406 15.95 -22.83 -4.65
N THR A 407 16.74 -23.16 -3.64
CA THR A 407 17.56 -22.19 -2.91
C THR A 407 18.61 -21.55 -3.82
N GLY A 408 19.33 -22.35 -4.62
CA GLY A 408 20.29 -21.85 -5.60
C GLY A 408 19.63 -20.96 -6.67
N LEU A 409 18.40 -21.25 -7.04
CA LEU A 409 17.62 -20.43 -7.97
C LEU A 409 17.26 -19.06 -7.39
N VAL A 410 16.91 -18.97 -6.10
CA VAL A 410 16.67 -17.67 -5.44
C VAL A 410 17.95 -16.83 -5.45
N VAL A 411 19.11 -17.44 -5.19
CA VAL A 411 20.41 -16.74 -5.28
C VAL A 411 20.65 -16.26 -6.72
N LEU A 412 20.45 -17.11 -7.71
CA LEU A 412 20.63 -16.78 -9.12
C LEU A 412 19.71 -15.63 -9.55
N ALA A 413 18.44 -15.67 -9.16
CA ALA A 413 17.48 -14.62 -9.45
C ALA A 413 17.90 -13.29 -8.82
N GLY A 414 18.34 -13.30 -7.55
CA GLY A 414 18.82 -12.10 -6.86
C GLY A 414 20.05 -11.47 -7.53
N VAL A 415 21.05 -12.28 -7.86
CA VAL A 415 22.25 -11.83 -8.59
C VAL A 415 21.90 -11.33 -9.98
N CYS A 416 20.96 -11.98 -10.68
CA CYS A 416 20.48 -11.53 -11.98
C CYS A 416 19.84 -10.13 -11.87
N GLY A 417 18.99 -9.90 -10.87
CA GLY A 417 18.40 -8.59 -10.61
C GLY A 417 19.45 -7.51 -10.38
N MET A 418 20.44 -7.75 -9.51
CA MET A 418 21.55 -6.82 -9.26
C MET A 418 22.35 -6.49 -10.54
N VAL A 419 22.61 -7.48 -11.39
CA VAL A 419 23.30 -7.24 -12.68
C VAL A 419 22.43 -6.41 -13.63
N VAL A 420 21.13 -6.69 -13.67
CA VAL A 420 20.17 -5.91 -14.48
C VAL A 420 20.10 -4.48 -13.99
N ASP A 421 20.07 -4.26 -12.68
CA ASP A 421 20.10 -2.92 -12.08
C ASP A 421 21.31 -2.12 -12.57
N SER A 422 22.52 -2.67 -12.40
CA SER A 422 23.76 -2.04 -12.88
C SER A 422 23.77 -1.78 -14.39
N LEU A 423 23.20 -2.69 -15.20
CA LEU A 423 23.10 -2.50 -16.66
C LEU A 423 22.14 -1.35 -17.01
N LEU A 424 20.99 -1.26 -16.34
CA LEU A 424 20.01 -0.21 -16.55
C LEU A 424 20.53 1.14 -16.04
N GLY A 425 21.19 1.16 -14.89
CA GLY A 425 21.91 2.33 -14.36
C GLY A 425 22.91 2.90 -15.37
N ALA A 426 23.71 2.03 -16.00
CA ALA A 426 24.69 2.46 -17.00
C ALA A 426 24.09 2.92 -18.35
N THR A 427 22.81 2.64 -18.64
CA THR A 427 22.27 2.78 -20.01
C THR A 427 21.04 3.66 -20.12
N VAL A 428 20.10 3.56 -19.18
CA VAL A 428 18.78 4.22 -19.28
C VAL A 428 18.47 5.12 -18.09
N GLU A 429 19.21 5.00 -16.99
CA GLU A 429 19.04 5.90 -15.84
C GLU A 429 19.39 7.35 -16.20
N GLY A 430 18.57 8.29 -15.71
CA GLY A 430 18.68 9.72 -16.01
C GLY A 430 18.13 10.14 -17.38
N SER A 431 17.90 9.19 -18.31
CA SER A 431 17.33 9.47 -19.64
C SER A 431 15.88 9.01 -19.78
N LEU A 432 15.58 7.77 -19.38
CA LEU A 432 14.25 7.18 -19.47
C LEU A 432 13.67 6.82 -18.10
N LEU A 433 14.52 6.33 -17.19
CA LEU A 433 14.13 5.93 -15.85
C LEU A 433 14.91 6.72 -14.81
N ASP A 434 14.29 6.94 -13.65
CA ASP A 434 14.99 7.31 -12.43
C ASP A 434 15.47 6.04 -11.68
N ASN A 435 16.27 6.23 -10.63
CA ASN A 435 16.75 5.14 -9.77
C ASN A 435 15.61 4.22 -9.27
N LYS A 436 14.46 4.79 -8.92
CA LYS A 436 13.29 4.02 -8.45
C LYS A 436 12.71 3.15 -9.57
N GLY A 437 12.63 3.67 -10.79
CA GLY A 437 12.24 2.91 -11.97
C GLY A 437 13.20 1.77 -12.29
N VAL A 438 14.51 2.01 -12.19
CA VAL A 438 15.55 0.99 -12.40
C VAL A 438 15.42 -0.15 -11.38
N ASN A 439 15.35 0.18 -10.09
CA ASN A 439 15.14 -0.79 -9.00
C ASN A 439 13.87 -1.64 -9.21
N PHE A 440 12.76 -1.01 -9.61
CA PHE A 440 11.50 -1.71 -9.87
C PHE A 440 11.63 -2.72 -11.02
N VAL A 441 12.27 -2.32 -12.12
CA VAL A 441 12.50 -3.21 -13.27
C VAL A 441 13.44 -4.35 -12.88
N ALA A 442 14.55 -4.06 -12.20
CA ALA A 442 15.52 -5.06 -11.76
C ALA A 442 14.88 -6.14 -10.86
N THR A 443 14.11 -5.72 -9.86
CA THR A 443 13.41 -6.65 -8.94
C THR A 443 12.30 -7.43 -9.64
N THR A 444 11.62 -6.83 -10.63
CA THR A 444 10.62 -7.51 -11.46
C THR A 444 11.28 -8.58 -12.34
N VAL A 445 12.39 -8.25 -13.00
CA VAL A 445 13.15 -9.23 -13.82
C VAL A 445 13.61 -10.39 -12.96
N ALA A 446 14.14 -10.14 -11.76
CA ALA A 446 14.51 -11.20 -10.83
C ALA A 446 13.32 -12.09 -10.43
N GLY A 447 12.15 -11.50 -10.17
CA GLY A 447 10.94 -12.24 -9.88
C GLY A 447 10.49 -13.12 -11.05
N VAL A 448 10.51 -12.59 -12.28
CA VAL A 448 10.18 -13.34 -13.50
C VAL A 448 11.17 -14.47 -13.74
N VAL A 449 12.48 -14.23 -13.55
CA VAL A 449 13.52 -15.26 -13.66
C VAL A 449 13.30 -16.36 -12.62
N GLY A 450 13.03 -15.98 -11.36
CA GLY A 450 12.74 -16.93 -10.29
C GLY A 450 11.53 -17.81 -10.59
N ALA A 451 10.39 -17.19 -10.91
CA ALA A 451 9.16 -17.88 -11.29
C ALA A 451 9.36 -18.79 -12.52
N GLY A 452 9.93 -18.25 -13.59
CA GLY A 452 10.09 -18.96 -14.87
C GLY A 452 11.03 -20.15 -14.77
N LEU A 453 12.16 -20.01 -14.07
CA LEU A 453 13.08 -21.13 -13.85
C LEU A 453 12.50 -22.18 -12.90
N ALA A 454 11.74 -21.78 -11.88
CA ALA A 454 11.13 -22.71 -10.96
C ALA A 454 10.07 -23.57 -11.67
N TRP A 455 9.30 -22.95 -12.57
CA TRP A 455 8.41 -23.65 -13.48
C TRP A 455 9.17 -24.61 -14.40
N ALA A 456 10.19 -24.11 -15.11
CA ALA A 456 10.93 -24.88 -16.11
C ALA A 456 11.66 -26.10 -15.49
N LEU A 457 12.08 -25.99 -14.24
CA LEU A 457 12.75 -27.06 -13.48
C LEU A 457 11.78 -27.96 -12.71
N ALA A 458 10.46 -27.79 -12.89
CA ALA A 458 9.42 -28.55 -12.18
C ALA A 458 9.57 -28.51 -10.65
N LEU A 459 10.07 -27.38 -10.11
CA LEU A 459 10.17 -27.15 -8.67
C LEU A 459 8.84 -26.74 -8.05
N VAL A 460 7.86 -26.39 -8.89
CA VAL A 460 6.49 -26.07 -8.50
C VAL A 460 5.58 -27.20 -8.99
N PRO A 461 4.87 -27.91 -8.10
CA PRO A 461 3.87 -28.88 -8.52
C PRO A 461 2.74 -28.17 -9.27
N LEU A 462 2.28 -28.78 -10.36
CA LEU A 462 1.17 -28.30 -11.19
C LEU A 462 -0.17 -28.39 -10.46
#